data_AF-A0A1I7F0A6-F1
#
_entry.id   AF-A0A1I7F0A6-F1
#
_cell.length_a   1.000
_cell.length_b   1.000
_cell.length_c   1.000
_cell.angle_alpha   90.00
_cell.angle_beta   90.00
_cell.angle_gamma   90.00
#
_symmetry.space_group_name_H-M   'P 1'
#
loop_
_entity.id
_entity.type
_entity.pdbx_description
1 polymer ?
#
loop_
_entity_poly.entity_id
_entity_poly.type
_entity_poly.pdbx_seq_one_letter_code
_entity_poly.pdbx_strand_id
1 'polypeptide(L)'
;MHTYDFFSNTIELNQVKLIIQTAGYHDNAFVYDRLAGNGGYRADGDTAMYLLNLQRAATKLKIKVRISSPNGALSVRDDGTPYSLSFTMSEATVNAMQGYSLVAFKGVKSPGTPPGGAVPVTWFSTTDFITTNTLNWTEDYEAYASLQAFVPKGQIDSSNSQPITIGESMQVADSGIGTVVSSGQPNAISVQNMSNRSFTCGISQAPDIGGAAQPICAFNLMGGMLDIIIPEEKVFLMFASGTVDTGVVLERSLSRGILVDLTGVESRAGISYDSNNGWSWGGFSWGQQFPANYALAPLLVDTSQSEVRALPGRRLALAA
;
A
#
# COMPACT_ATOMS: atom_id res chain seq x y z
N MET A 1 12.49 -9.21 -26.03
CA MET A 1 11.22 -8.73 -26.62
C MET A 1 10.04 -9.19 -25.78
N HIS A 2 9.41 -8.24 -25.10
CA HIS A 2 8.21 -8.40 -24.29
C HIS A 2 6.99 -7.92 -25.08
N THR A 3 5.86 -8.61 -24.93
CA THR A 3 4.64 -8.36 -25.70
C THR A 3 3.50 -8.02 -24.76
N TYR A 4 2.71 -6.99 -25.07
CA TYR A 4 1.56 -6.55 -24.29
C TYR A 4 0.35 -6.33 -25.18
N ASP A 5 -0.75 -7.02 -24.90
CA ASP A 5 -1.98 -6.95 -25.66
C ASP A 5 -3.03 -6.11 -24.92
N PHE A 6 -3.47 -5.01 -25.52
CA PHE A 6 -4.47 -4.07 -25.04
C PHE A 6 -5.80 -4.33 -25.77
N PHE A 7 -6.67 -5.15 -25.19
CA PHE A 7 -7.95 -5.55 -25.77
C PHE A 7 -9.07 -4.56 -25.44
N SER A 8 -9.59 -3.91 -26.46
CA SER A 8 -10.83 -3.15 -26.42
C SER A 8 -11.28 -2.83 -27.85
N ASN A 9 -12.59 -2.95 -28.10
CA ASN A 9 -13.17 -2.62 -29.41
C ASN A 9 -13.09 -1.13 -29.75
N THR A 10 -12.85 -0.28 -28.75
CA THR A 10 -12.89 1.19 -28.89
C THR A 10 -11.58 1.87 -28.51
N ILE A 11 -10.54 1.13 -28.14
CA ILE A 11 -9.26 1.75 -27.78
C ILE A 11 -8.52 2.22 -29.03
N GLU A 12 -7.99 3.43 -28.99
CA GLU A 12 -7.14 4.02 -30.03
C GLU A 12 -5.65 3.88 -29.69
N LEU A 13 -4.76 3.92 -30.69
CA LEU A 13 -3.31 3.82 -30.48
C LEU A 13 -2.78 4.89 -29.51
N ASN A 14 -3.29 6.12 -29.61
CA ASN A 14 -2.89 7.21 -28.71
C ASN A 14 -3.24 6.92 -27.24
N GLN A 15 -4.35 6.21 -26.99
CA GLN A 15 -4.73 5.80 -25.65
C GLN A 15 -3.80 4.73 -25.09
N VAL A 16 -3.34 3.79 -25.93
CA VAL A 16 -2.34 2.78 -25.54
C VAL A 16 -1.03 3.44 -25.12
N LYS A 17 -0.54 4.38 -25.94
CA LYS A 17 0.66 5.16 -25.62
C LYS A 17 0.50 5.96 -24.34
N LEU A 18 -0.65 6.60 -24.14
CA LEU A 18 -0.94 7.37 -22.94
C LEU A 18 -0.96 6.48 -21.68
N ILE A 19 -1.50 5.27 -21.77
CA ILE A 19 -1.46 4.29 -20.68
C ILE A 19 -0.02 3.93 -20.34
N ILE A 20 0.82 3.62 -21.35
CA ILE A 20 2.24 3.26 -21.18
C ILE A 20 3.02 4.41 -20.51
N GLN A 21 2.82 5.64 -20.98
CA GLN A 21 3.44 6.84 -20.38
C GLN A 21 2.97 7.08 -18.95
N THR A 22 1.66 6.96 -18.70
CA THR A 22 1.08 7.13 -17.36
C THR A 22 1.54 6.03 -16.39
N ALA A 23 1.89 4.85 -16.91
CA ALA A 23 2.47 3.75 -16.16
C ALA A 23 3.98 3.91 -15.91
N GLY A 24 4.60 5.02 -16.35
CA GLY A 24 6.00 5.35 -16.11
C GLY A 24 6.98 4.87 -17.17
N TYR A 25 6.50 4.42 -18.34
CA TYR A 25 7.33 3.90 -19.42
C TYR A 25 7.41 4.84 -20.62
N HIS A 26 8.49 4.75 -21.38
CA HIS A 26 8.63 5.50 -22.64
C HIS A 26 7.94 4.76 -23.79
N ASP A 27 6.92 5.37 -24.41
CA ASP A 27 6.15 4.73 -25.49
C ASP A 27 6.99 4.50 -26.76
N ASN A 28 8.03 5.31 -26.98
CA ASN A 28 8.96 5.14 -28.10
C ASN A 28 9.88 3.90 -27.97
N ALA A 29 9.86 3.20 -26.83
CA ALA A 29 10.57 1.93 -26.63
C ALA A 29 9.80 0.71 -27.18
N PHE A 30 8.62 0.93 -27.77
CA PHE A 30 7.73 -0.13 -28.25
C PHE A 30 7.31 0.07 -29.71
N VAL A 31 7.14 -1.04 -30.42
CA VAL A 31 6.48 -1.16 -31.71
C VAL A 31 5.03 -1.53 -31.47
N TYR A 32 4.11 -0.94 -32.24
CA TYR A 32 2.68 -1.10 -32.03
C TYR A 32 1.99 -1.70 -33.25
N ASP A 33 1.32 -2.82 -33.05
CA ASP A 33 0.56 -3.51 -34.09
C ASP A 33 -0.91 -3.58 -33.72
N ARG A 34 -1.80 -3.43 -34.71
CA ARG A 34 -3.23 -3.59 -34.46
C ARG A 34 -3.56 -5.08 -34.34
N LEU A 35 -4.28 -5.47 -33.28
CA LEU A 35 -4.70 -6.85 -33.09
C LEU A 35 -5.80 -7.23 -34.09
N ALA A 36 -5.70 -8.41 -34.67
CA ALA A 36 -6.78 -8.99 -35.48
C ALA A 36 -7.94 -9.43 -34.58
N GLY A 37 -9.20 -9.19 -34.99
CA GLY A 37 -10.39 -9.63 -34.24
C GLY A 37 -11.02 -8.55 -33.36
N ASN A 38 -11.29 -8.86 -32.07
CA ASN A 38 -12.04 -8.08 -31.05
C ASN A 38 -11.39 -6.72 -30.64
N GLY A 39 -10.81 -6.01 -31.60
CA GLY A 39 -10.16 -4.71 -31.43
C GLY A 39 -8.91 -4.74 -30.55
N GLY A 40 -8.23 -3.59 -30.51
CA GLY A 40 -7.06 -3.39 -29.67
C GLY A 40 -5.74 -3.28 -30.40
N TYR A 41 -4.68 -3.19 -29.59
CA TYR A 41 -3.30 -3.07 -30.06
C TYR A 41 -2.38 -3.98 -29.25
N ARG A 42 -1.34 -4.43 -29.90
CA ARG A 42 -0.17 -5.08 -29.33
C ARG A 42 0.96 -4.06 -29.23
N ALA A 43 1.70 -4.08 -28.13
CA ALA A 43 2.94 -3.35 -27.95
C ALA A 43 4.08 -4.35 -27.73
N ASP A 44 5.10 -4.31 -28.58
CA ASP A 44 6.29 -5.16 -28.52
C ASP A 44 7.53 -4.31 -28.29
N GLY A 45 8.36 -4.64 -27.30
CA GLY A 45 9.57 -3.87 -27.01
C GLY A 45 10.59 -4.64 -26.17
N ASP A 46 11.80 -4.08 -26.04
CA ASP A 46 12.85 -4.69 -25.20
C ASP A 46 12.74 -4.32 -23.73
N THR A 47 11.97 -3.28 -23.42
CA THR A 47 11.66 -2.86 -22.05
C THR A 47 10.50 -3.68 -21.49
N ALA A 48 10.72 -4.37 -20.38
CA ALA A 48 9.64 -5.01 -19.64
C ALA A 48 8.76 -3.96 -18.95
N MET A 49 7.45 -4.00 -19.21
CA MET A 49 6.41 -3.28 -18.47
C MET A 49 5.70 -4.19 -17.46
N TYR A 50 5.27 -3.62 -16.34
CA TYR A 50 4.46 -4.29 -15.34
C TYR A 50 2.97 -4.18 -15.70
N LEU A 51 2.29 -5.33 -15.77
CA LEU A 51 0.89 -5.39 -16.20
C LEU A 51 -0.04 -4.58 -15.28
N LEU A 52 0.20 -4.62 -13.96
CA LEU A 52 -0.57 -3.87 -12.99
C LEU A 52 -0.42 -2.35 -13.16
N ASN A 53 0.79 -1.86 -13.48
CA ASN A 53 1.00 -0.43 -13.74
C ASN A 53 0.20 0.02 -14.97
N LEU A 54 0.18 -0.80 -16.02
CA LEU A 54 -0.64 -0.53 -17.20
C LEU A 54 -2.14 -0.54 -16.88
N GLN A 55 -2.60 -1.47 -16.05
CA GLN A 55 -4.01 -1.54 -15.61
C GLN A 55 -4.39 -0.34 -14.73
N ARG A 56 -3.55 0.02 -13.75
CA ARG A 56 -3.73 1.21 -12.90
C ARG A 56 -3.75 2.49 -13.73
N ALA A 57 -2.82 2.62 -14.68
CA ALA A 57 -2.79 3.75 -15.60
C ALA A 57 -4.08 3.82 -16.44
N ALA A 58 -4.56 2.70 -16.98
CA ALA A 58 -5.84 2.66 -17.68
C ALA A 58 -7.02 3.10 -16.79
N THR A 59 -7.09 2.61 -15.55
CA THR A 59 -8.10 3.03 -14.56
C THR A 59 -8.02 4.51 -14.26
N LYS A 60 -6.82 5.04 -13.99
CA LYS A 60 -6.56 6.47 -13.73
C LYS A 60 -7.02 7.36 -14.89
N LEU A 61 -6.80 6.90 -16.12
CA LEU A 61 -7.23 7.58 -17.35
C LEU A 61 -8.70 7.35 -17.70
N LYS A 62 -9.44 6.54 -16.93
CA LYS A 62 -10.82 6.11 -17.20
C LYS A 62 -10.97 5.42 -18.57
N ILE A 63 -9.94 4.71 -19.02
CA ILE A 63 -9.92 3.98 -20.29
C ILE A 63 -10.32 2.53 -20.02
N LYS A 64 -11.43 2.08 -20.61
CA LYS A 64 -11.88 0.70 -20.51
C LYS A 64 -11.09 -0.19 -21.47
N VAL A 65 -10.13 -0.94 -20.92
CA VAL A 65 -9.28 -1.87 -21.66
C VAL A 65 -8.91 -3.07 -20.80
N ARG A 66 -8.83 -4.25 -21.40
CA ARG A 66 -8.24 -5.44 -20.79
C ARG A 66 -6.81 -5.57 -21.30
N ILE A 67 -5.84 -5.64 -20.40
CA ILE A 67 -4.42 -5.72 -20.77
C ILE A 67 -3.90 -7.12 -20.40
N SER A 68 -3.12 -7.75 -21.27
CA SER A 68 -2.45 -9.03 -20.99
C SER A 68 -1.03 -9.05 -21.56
N SER A 69 -0.25 -10.07 -21.23
CA SER A 69 1.05 -10.32 -21.86
C SER A 69 1.21 -11.80 -22.23
N PRO A 70 1.16 -12.16 -23.52
CA PRO A 70 1.12 -13.56 -23.97
C PRO A 70 2.45 -14.31 -23.85
N ASN A 71 3.59 -13.62 -23.89
CA ASN A 71 4.92 -14.24 -23.86
C ASN A 71 5.54 -14.30 -22.47
N GLY A 72 4.74 -14.08 -21.42
CA GLY A 72 5.26 -13.73 -20.12
C GLY A 72 5.98 -12.39 -20.21
N ALA A 73 5.25 -11.32 -19.92
CA ALA A 73 5.85 -10.19 -19.22
C ALA A 73 6.50 -10.74 -17.93
N LEU A 74 6.95 -9.87 -17.06
CA LEU A 74 6.92 -10.26 -15.65
C LEU A 74 5.43 -10.44 -15.25
N SER A 75 4.78 -11.51 -15.74
CA SER A 75 3.70 -12.17 -15.03
C SER A 75 4.37 -12.66 -13.78
N VAL A 76 3.93 -12.14 -12.64
CA VAL A 76 4.54 -12.34 -11.35
C VAL A 76 5.62 -11.26 -11.00
N ARG A 77 5.22 -10.02 -10.64
CA ARG A 77 5.26 -9.84 -9.17
C ARG A 77 4.17 -10.78 -8.75
N ASP A 78 4.47 -11.79 -7.91
CA ASP A 78 3.42 -12.50 -7.15
C ASP A 78 2.41 -11.40 -6.87
N ASP A 79 1.21 -11.57 -7.41
CA ASP A 79 0.06 -10.71 -7.19
C ASP A 79 0.05 -10.44 -5.69
N GLY A 80 0.72 -9.37 -5.28
CA GLY A 80 1.50 -9.38 -4.04
C GLY A 80 0.69 -9.96 -2.92
N THR A 81 1.21 -10.92 -2.17
CA THR A 81 0.44 -11.85 -1.33
C THR A 81 -0.92 -11.27 -0.91
N PRO A 82 -2.06 -11.81 -1.39
CA PRO A 82 -3.35 -11.23 -1.07
C PRO A 82 -3.64 -11.43 0.41
N TYR A 83 -4.18 -10.41 1.05
CA TYR A 83 -4.59 -10.46 2.44
C TYR A 83 -6.05 -10.05 2.62
N SER A 84 -6.68 -10.65 3.62
CA SER A 84 -8.08 -10.38 3.96
C SER A 84 -8.30 -10.34 5.47
N LEU A 85 -9.09 -9.36 5.90
CA LEU A 85 -9.50 -9.20 7.29
C LEU A 85 -11.02 -9.04 7.35
N SER A 86 -11.71 -10.03 7.92
CA SER A 86 -13.16 -10.01 8.08
C SER A 86 -13.57 -9.84 9.53
N PHE A 87 -14.55 -8.97 9.78
CA PHE A 87 -15.17 -8.82 11.09
C PHE A 87 -16.67 -8.61 10.99
N THR A 88 -17.38 -8.95 12.06
CA THR A 88 -18.84 -8.86 12.15
C THR A 88 -19.31 -7.87 13.20
N MET A 89 -20.49 -7.29 12.99
CA MET A 89 -21.19 -6.44 13.93
C MET A 89 -22.66 -6.85 14.01
N SER A 90 -23.29 -6.64 15.17
CA SER A 90 -24.74 -6.76 15.26
C SER A 90 -25.43 -5.60 14.53
N GLU A 91 -26.68 -5.79 14.11
CA GLU A 91 -27.48 -4.70 13.52
C GLU A 91 -27.61 -3.51 14.48
N ALA A 92 -27.81 -3.78 15.77
CA ALA A 92 -27.87 -2.74 16.81
C ALA A 92 -26.56 -1.94 16.88
N THR A 93 -25.41 -2.61 16.74
CA THR A 93 -24.09 -1.95 16.67
C THR A 93 -23.97 -1.09 15.41
N VAL A 94 -24.34 -1.60 14.23
CA VAL A 94 -24.30 -0.83 12.97
C VAL A 94 -25.16 0.43 13.08
N ASN A 95 -26.35 0.33 13.67
CA ASN A 95 -27.25 1.46 13.88
C ASN A 95 -26.72 2.45 14.93
N ALA A 96 -26.06 1.97 15.98
CA ALA A 96 -25.47 2.84 17.01
C ALA A 96 -24.23 3.60 16.50
N MET A 97 -23.55 3.06 15.49
CA MET A 97 -22.32 3.63 14.92
C MET A 97 -22.59 4.57 13.73
N GLN A 98 -23.85 4.94 13.45
CA GLN A 98 -24.16 5.94 12.43
C GLN A 98 -23.43 7.26 12.72
N GLY A 99 -22.76 7.81 11.70
CA GLY A 99 -21.92 9.01 11.85
C GLY A 99 -20.49 8.74 12.35
N TYR A 100 -20.07 7.48 12.45
CA TYR A 100 -18.69 7.09 12.69
C TYR A 100 -18.03 6.64 11.38
N SER A 101 -16.69 6.65 11.35
CA SER A 101 -15.87 5.99 10.34
C SER A 101 -15.10 4.82 10.95
N LEU A 102 -14.97 3.72 10.21
CA LEU A 102 -13.96 2.71 10.46
C LEU A 102 -12.64 3.22 9.87
N VAL A 103 -11.60 3.25 10.69
CA VAL A 103 -10.27 3.74 10.34
C VAL A 103 -9.26 2.61 10.50
N ALA A 104 -8.38 2.43 9.52
CA ALA A 104 -7.32 1.44 9.59
C ALA A 104 -5.93 2.04 9.32
N PHE A 105 -4.93 1.45 9.98
CA PHE A 105 -3.51 1.75 9.80
C PHE A 105 -2.76 0.44 9.55
N LYS A 106 -1.66 0.52 8.78
CA LYS A 106 -0.75 -0.62 8.61
C LYS A 106 0.54 -0.44 9.39
N GLY A 107 1.08 -1.56 9.84
CA GLY A 107 2.37 -1.63 10.52
C GLY A 107 3.53 -1.63 9.54
N VAL A 108 4.65 -1.07 9.97
CA VAL A 108 5.96 -1.19 9.32
C VAL A 108 7.02 -1.42 10.38
N LYS A 109 8.13 -2.00 9.95
CA LYS A 109 9.37 -2.02 10.71
C LYS A 109 10.40 -1.13 10.04
N SER A 110 11.12 -0.35 10.83
CA SER A 110 12.15 0.56 10.35
C SER A 110 13.37 0.52 11.29
N PRO A 111 14.30 -0.43 11.03
CA PRO A 111 15.43 -0.64 11.91
C PRO A 111 16.36 0.56 11.89
N GLY A 112 16.72 1.06 13.06
CA GLY A 112 17.65 2.20 13.21
C GLY A 112 16.99 3.57 13.20
N THR A 113 15.69 3.67 12.96
CA THR A 113 14.94 4.91 13.14
C THR A 113 14.78 5.22 14.63
N PRO A 114 15.13 6.42 15.10
CA PRO A 114 14.95 6.77 16.51
C PRO A 114 13.46 6.76 16.89
N PRO A 115 13.11 6.51 18.17
CA PRO A 115 11.73 6.67 18.64
C PRO A 115 11.17 8.06 18.28
N GLY A 116 10.00 8.09 17.63
CA GLY A 116 9.38 9.33 17.13
C GLY A 116 9.94 9.85 15.79
N GLY A 117 10.90 9.15 15.18
CA GLY A 117 11.40 9.44 13.83
C GLY A 117 10.47 9.02 12.70
N ALA A 118 9.39 8.30 13.03
CA ALA A 118 8.33 7.94 12.10
C ALA A 118 6.96 7.93 12.78
N VAL A 119 5.92 8.13 11.98
CA VAL A 119 4.52 8.09 12.41
C VAL A 119 3.67 7.22 11.48
N PRO A 120 2.70 6.47 12.02
CA PRO A 120 1.70 5.80 11.20
C PRO A 120 0.73 6.83 10.63
N VAL A 121 0.15 6.49 9.48
CA VAL A 121 -0.78 7.35 8.74
C VAL A 121 -2.06 6.57 8.47
N THR A 122 -3.21 7.25 8.50
CA THR A 122 -4.50 6.62 8.16
C THR A 122 -4.44 6.06 6.75
N TRP A 123 -4.43 4.73 6.63
CA TRP A 123 -4.30 4.01 5.37
C TRP A 123 -5.65 3.76 4.71
N PHE A 124 -6.68 3.49 5.51
CA PHE A 124 -8.04 3.22 5.06
C PHE A 124 -9.05 3.91 5.97
N SER A 125 -10.15 4.38 5.37
CA SER A 125 -11.27 4.98 6.09
C SER A 125 -12.56 4.77 5.32
N THR A 126 -13.62 4.34 6.00
CA THR A 126 -14.96 4.20 5.41
C THR A 126 -16.07 4.49 6.41
N THR A 127 -17.17 5.07 5.94
CA THR A 127 -18.44 5.17 6.68
C THR A 127 -19.41 4.05 6.32
N ASP A 128 -19.10 3.26 5.29
CA ASP A 128 -20.02 2.33 4.65
C ASP A 128 -19.80 0.89 5.17
N PHE A 129 -19.90 0.72 6.49
CA PHE A 129 -19.79 -0.59 7.13
C PHE A 129 -21.15 -1.21 7.41
N ILE A 130 -21.24 -2.54 7.32
CA ILE A 130 -22.45 -3.34 7.51
C ILE A 130 -22.24 -4.42 8.57
N THR A 131 -23.15 -5.39 8.70
CA THR A 131 -23.04 -6.47 9.70
C THR A 131 -21.87 -7.42 9.45
N THR A 132 -21.41 -7.57 8.21
CA THR A 132 -20.21 -8.33 7.84
C THR A 132 -19.34 -7.48 6.93
N ASN A 133 -18.14 -7.15 7.40
CA ASN A 133 -17.19 -6.32 6.66
C ASN A 133 -15.96 -7.15 6.33
N THR A 134 -15.37 -6.86 5.18
CA THR A 134 -14.10 -7.46 4.78
C THR A 134 -13.24 -6.37 4.16
N LEU A 135 -12.01 -6.26 4.66
CA LEU A 135 -10.95 -5.43 4.09
C LEU A 135 -10.01 -6.35 3.30
N ASN A 136 -9.75 -6.06 2.03
CA ASN A 136 -8.91 -6.88 1.17
C ASN A 136 -7.82 -6.01 0.53
N TRP A 137 -6.57 -6.47 0.61
CA TRP A 137 -5.44 -5.79 -0.01
C TRP A 137 -4.45 -6.80 -0.60
N THR A 138 -3.49 -6.28 -1.34
CA THR A 138 -2.47 -7.04 -2.08
C THR A 138 -1.15 -6.28 -1.88
N GLU A 139 -0.02 -6.96 -1.70
CA GLU A 139 1.29 -6.33 -1.54
C GLU A 139 1.71 -5.55 -2.81
N ASP A 140 1.37 -4.26 -2.87
CA ASP A 140 1.48 -3.46 -4.08
C ASP A 140 1.99 -2.03 -3.83
N TYR A 141 3.17 -1.97 -3.20
CA TYR A 141 3.73 -0.73 -2.67
C TYR A 141 4.19 0.29 -3.72
N GLU A 142 4.09 1.56 -3.33
CA GLU A 142 4.83 2.68 -3.89
C GLU A 142 5.70 3.30 -2.77
N ALA A 143 6.84 3.89 -3.12
CA ALA A 143 7.59 4.77 -2.23
C ALA A 143 7.32 6.21 -2.64
N TYR A 144 7.27 7.13 -1.68
CA TYR A 144 7.00 8.55 -1.96
C TYR A 144 7.94 9.48 -1.22
N ALA A 145 8.11 10.69 -1.78
CA ALA A 145 8.75 11.82 -1.13
C ALA A 145 7.81 13.04 -1.17
N SER A 146 7.77 13.81 -0.10
CA SER A 146 6.89 14.97 0.04
C SER A 146 7.61 16.12 0.74
N LEU A 147 7.16 17.34 0.46
CA LEU A 147 7.61 18.55 1.16
C LEU A 147 6.76 18.85 2.40
N GLN A 148 5.66 18.12 2.60
CA GLN A 148 4.82 18.28 3.77
C GLN A 148 5.50 17.64 4.98
N ALA A 149 5.68 18.43 6.05
CA ALA A 149 6.09 17.87 7.32
C ALA A 149 4.98 16.97 7.88
N PHE A 150 5.32 15.83 8.49
CA PHE A 150 4.37 15.05 9.26
C PHE A 150 4.16 15.72 10.62
N VAL A 151 3.07 16.47 10.72
CA VAL A 151 2.62 17.12 11.97
C VAL A 151 1.33 16.46 12.44
N PRO A 152 1.00 16.51 13.75
CA PRO A 152 -0.23 15.94 14.26
C PRO A 152 -1.46 16.47 13.50
N LYS A 153 -2.34 15.57 13.04
CA LYS A 153 -3.51 15.87 12.18
C LYS A 153 -3.18 16.47 10.81
N GLY A 154 -1.91 16.57 10.44
CA GLY A 154 -1.50 16.90 9.08
C GLY A 154 -1.85 15.75 8.14
N GLN A 155 -2.15 16.10 6.88
CA GLN A 155 -2.35 15.12 5.82
C GLN A 155 -1.07 15.02 4.99
N ILE A 156 -0.58 13.79 4.82
CA ILE A 156 0.52 13.47 3.92
C ILE A 156 -0.06 13.09 2.57
N ASP A 157 0.29 13.87 1.56
CA ASP A 157 0.08 13.55 0.16
C ASP A 157 1.33 12.83 -0.39
N SER A 158 1.11 11.65 -0.96
CA SER A 158 2.14 10.84 -1.63
C SER A 158 2.25 11.16 -3.13
N SER A 159 1.95 12.38 -3.56
CA SER A 159 1.85 12.77 -4.99
C SER A 159 3.11 12.57 -5.82
N ASN A 160 4.29 12.49 -5.19
CA ASN A 160 5.53 12.09 -5.84
C ASN A 160 5.90 10.67 -5.42
N SER A 161 5.10 9.71 -5.88
CA SER A 161 5.29 8.30 -5.63
C SER A 161 5.83 7.56 -6.84
N GLN A 162 6.56 6.48 -6.58
CA GLN A 162 7.06 5.55 -7.59
C GLN A 162 6.72 4.12 -7.16
N PRO A 163 6.18 3.28 -8.05
CA PRO A 163 6.01 1.85 -7.79
C PRO A 163 7.34 1.23 -7.35
N ILE A 164 7.32 0.48 -6.25
CA ILE A 164 8.55 -0.06 -5.66
C ILE A 164 8.33 -1.44 -5.04
N THR A 165 9.33 -2.31 -5.14
CA THR A 165 9.31 -3.68 -4.63
C THR A 165 10.22 -3.80 -3.43
N ILE A 166 9.96 -4.80 -2.59
CA ILE A 166 10.92 -5.24 -1.57
C ILE A 166 12.26 -5.58 -2.26
N GLY A 167 13.35 -5.03 -1.72
CA GLY A 167 14.70 -5.12 -2.27
C GLY A 167 15.13 -3.94 -3.15
N GLU A 168 14.21 -3.03 -3.50
CA GLU A 168 14.49 -1.85 -4.32
C GLU A 168 14.67 -0.58 -3.47
N SER A 169 15.28 0.44 -4.07
CA SER A 169 15.46 1.75 -3.45
C SER A 169 14.95 2.88 -4.33
N MET A 170 14.22 3.82 -3.75
CA MET A 170 13.90 5.10 -4.39
C MET A 170 14.95 6.14 -4.02
N GLN A 171 15.62 6.71 -5.02
CA GLN A 171 16.56 7.82 -4.89
C GLN A 171 15.84 9.14 -5.16
N VAL A 172 15.80 10.01 -4.15
CA VAL A 172 15.11 11.30 -4.17
C VAL A 172 16.10 12.40 -4.53
N ALA A 173 15.90 13.07 -5.66
CA ALA A 173 16.70 14.21 -6.08
C ALA A 173 16.32 15.49 -5.30
N ASP A 174 17.09 16.58 -5.46
CA ASP A 174 16.83 17.87 -4.78
C ASP A 174 15.47 18.50 -5.13
N SER A 175 14.92 18.13 -6.30
CA SER A 175 13.56 18.50 -6.71
C SER A 175 12.46 17.76 -5.93
N GLY A 176 12.82 16.74 -5.15
CA GLY A 176 11.91 15.79 -4.50
C GLY A 176 11.48 14.63 -5.41
N ILE A 177 11.86 14.63 -6.69
CA ILE A 177 11.51 13.56 -7.65
C ILE A 177 12.31 12.29 -7.35
N GLY A 178 11.58 11.19 -7.17
CA GLY A 178 12.12 9.87 -6.93
C GLY A 178 12.44 9.12 -8.23
N THR A 179 13.54 8.37 -8.25
CA THR A 179 13.85 7.35 -9.26
C THR A 179 14.11 6.02 -8.56
N VAL A 180 13.47 4.94 -9.00
CA VAL A 180 13.65 3.61 -8.41
C VAL A 180 14.83 2.89 -9.05
N VAL A 181 15.68 2.31 -8.22
CA VAL A 181 16.83 1.49 -8.60
C VAL A 181 16.75 0.13 -7.91
N SER A 182 17.29 -0.90 -8.55
CA SER A 182 17.25 -2.28 -8.05
C SER A 182 18.27 -2.58 -6.94
N SER A 183 19.07 -1.59 -6.53
CA SER A 183 20.16 -1.74 -5.56
C SER A 183 19.74 -1.33 -4.14
N GLY A 184 18.64 -1.87 -3.62
CA GLY A 184 18.14 -1.61 -2.28
C GLY A 184 18.61 -2.60 -1.21
N GLN A 185 18.18 -2.37 0.02
CA GLN A 185 18.40 -3.31 1.12
C GLN A 185 17.53 -4.56 0.92
N PRO A 186 18.10 -5.79 0.96
CA PRO A 186 17.30 -7.01 0.87
C PRO A 186 16.20 -7.06 1.92
N ASN A 187 15.00 -7.50 1.53
CA ASN A 187 13.81 -7.60 2.39
C ASN A 187 13.25 -6.27 2.92
N ALA A 188 13.65 -5.13 2.34
CA ALA A 188 13.11 -3.83 2.68
C ALA A 188 12.87 -2.99 1.43
N ILE A 189 12.03 -1.98 1.55
CA ILE A 189 11.96 -0.85 0.63
C ILE A 189 12.83 0.25 1.22
N SER A 190 13.71 0.83 0.41
CA SER A 190 14.58 1.91 0.86
C SER A 190 14.25 3.24 0.20
N VAL A 191 14.31 4.34 0.94
CA VAL A 191 14.20 5.69 0.37
C VAL A 191 15.45 6.48 0.74
N GLN A 192 16.19 6.91 -0.27
CA GLN A 192 17.46 7.62 -0.12
C GLN A 192 17.33 9.06 -0.58
N ASN A 193 17.81 9.99 0.23
CA ASN A 193 17.95 11.37 -0.16
C ASN A 193 19.31 11.63 -0.82
N MET A 194 19.30 12.00 -2.10
CA MET A 194 20.51 12.30 -2.86
C MET A 194 20.92 13.79 -2.76
N SER A 195 20.20 14.58 -1.97
CA SER A 195 20.38 16.01 -1.81
C SER A 195 20.69 16.40 -0.36
N ASN A 196 20.86 17.69 -0.10
CA ASN A 196 20.98 18.26 1.25
C ASN A 196 19.64 18.78 1.79
N ARG A 197 18.58 18.77 0.99
CA ARG A 197 17.24 19.24 1.36
C ARG A 197 16.49 18.14 2.09
N SER A 198 15.84 18.45 3.21
CA SER A 198 14.99 17.47 3.90
C SER A 198 13.64 17.28 3.21
N PHE A 199 13.12 16.05 3.26
CA PHE A 199 11.79 15.66 2.79
C PHE A 199 11.09 14.85 3.88
N THR A 200 9.80 14.63 3.70
CA THR A 200 9.09 13.50 4.33
C THR A 200 9.06 12.36 3.33
N CYS A 201 9.28 11.12 3.77
CA CYS A 201 9.12 9.95 2.90
C CYS A 201 8.32 8.84 3.57
N GLY A 202 8.03 7.80 2.81
CA GLY A 202 7.36 6.62 3.31
C GLY A 202 7.03 5.65 2.18
N ILE A 203 6.21 4.66 2.51
CA ILE A 203 5.57 3.79 1.53
C ILE A 203 4.06 3.99 1.56
N SER A 204 3.43 3.74 0.43
CA SER A 204 1.98 3.73 0.25
C SER A 204 1.53 2.41 -0.38
N GLN A 205 0.27 2.06 -0.16
CA GLN A 205 -0.36 0.84 -0.66
C GLN A 205 -1.84 1.11 -0.93
N ALA A 206 -2.41 0.47 -1.95
CA ALA A 206 -3.85 0.58 -2.18
C ALA A 206 -4.62 -0.20 -1.09
N PRO A 207 -5.58 0.44 -0.39
CA PRO A 207 -6.36 -0.25 0.63
C PRO A 207 -7.42 -1.21 0.08
N ASP A 208 -7.76 -1.05 -1.21
CA ASP A 208 -8.63 -1.95 -1.96
C ASP A 208 -8.03 -2.20 -3.35
N ILE A 209 -8.33 -3.36 -3.94
CA ILE A 209 -7.89 -3.70 -5.30
C ILE A 209 -8.39 -2.64 -6.30
N GLY A 210 -7.45 -1.93 -6.92
CA GLY A 210 -7.75 -0.87 -7.89
C GLY A 210 -8.00 0.52 -7.28
N GLY A 211 -7.92 0.66 -5.95
CA GLY A 211 -7.91 1.94 -5.26
C GLY A 211 -6.62 2.73 -5.47
N ALA A 212 -6.64 4.01 -5.14
CA ALA A 212 -5.43 4.83 -5.13
C ALA A 212 -4.56 4.47 -3.91
N ALA A 213 -3.25 4.35 -4.10
CA ALA A 213 -2.32 4.08 -3.01
C ALA A 213 -2.41 5.17 -1.94
N GLN A 214 -2.50 4.76 -0.67
CA GLN A 214 -2.52 5.64 0.48
C GLN A 214 -1.26 5.43 1.32
N PRO A 215 -0.65 6.49 1.87
CA PRO A 215 0.53 6.37 2.71
C PRO A 215 0.23 5.53 3.95
N ILE A 216 1.15 4.64 4.29
CA ILE A 216 1.07 3.77 5.47
C ILE A 216 1.79 4.44 6.66
N CYS A 217 2.90 5.11 6.38
CA CYS A 217 3.83 5.62 7.36
C CYS A 217 4.57 6.83 6.78
N ALA A 218 4.98 7.77 7.64
CA ALA A 218 5.78 8.92 7.27
C ALA A 218 7.04 9.03 8.13
N PHE A 219 8.17 9.33 7.50
CA PHE A 219 9.51 9.47 8.08
C PHE A 219 10.11 10.83 7.71
N ASN A 220 11.01 11.34 8.56
CA ASN A 220 11.80 12.54 8.23
C ASN A 220 13.05 12.12 7.47
N LEU A 221 13.07 12.38 6.16
CA LEU A 221 14.17 12.03 5.29
C LEU A 221 15.14 13.23 5.16
N MET A 222 16.11 13.33 6.06
CA MET A 222 17.12 14.39 6.02
C MET A 222 18.09 14.22 4.83
N GLY A 223 18.79 15.29 4.49
CA GLY A 223 19.79 15.28 3.41
C GLY A 223 20.85 14.19 3.59
N GLY A 224 21.13 13.44 2.52
CA GLY A 224 22.07 12.33 2.51
C GLY A 224 21.66 11.08 3.30
N MET A 225 20.47 11.06 3.91
CA MET A 225 20.00 9.92 4.70
C MET A 225 19.33 8.84 3.85
N LEU A 226 19.24 7.66 4.44
CA LEU A 226 18.57 6.48 3.92
C LEU A 226 17.59 5.98 4.97
N ASP A 227 16.31 5.93 4.63
CA ASP A 227 15.28 5.28 5.43
C ASP A 227 15.02 3.87 4.89
N ILE A 228 14.97 2.90 5.79
CA ILE A 228 14.71 1.48 5.49
C ILE A 228 13.34 1.13 6.06
N ILE A 229 12.43 0.66 5.21
CA ILE A 229 11.04 0.39 5.55
C ILE A 229 10.73 -1.06 5.16
N ILE A 230 10.36 -1.87 6.14
CA ILE A 230 9.93 -3.25 5.96
C ILE A 230 8.42 -3.26 6.22
N PRO A 231 7.58 -3.43 5.19
CA PRO A 231 6.15 -3.57 5.40
C PRO A 231 5.85 -4.74 6.35
N GLU A 232 4.94 -4.53 7.30
CA GLU A 232 4.44 -5.62 8.14
C GLU A 232 2.95 -5.83 7.87
N GLU A 233 2.52 -7.08 7.90
CA GLU A 233 1.12 -7.45 7.71
C GLU A 233 0.40 -7.40 9.07
N LYS A 234 0.47 -6.22 9.68
CA LYS A 234 -0.26 -5.84 10.89
C LYS A 234 -1.21 -4.71 10.55
N VAL A 235 -2.46 -4.84 10.99
CA VAL A 235 -3.50 -3.82 10.77
C VAL A 235 -4.07 -3.40 12.11
N PHE A 236 -4.08 -2.09 12.39
CA PHE A 236 -4.80 -1.53 13.53
C PHE A 236 -6.13 -0.94 13.06
N LEU A 237 -7.24 -1.44 13.62
CA LEU A 237 -8.59 -0.97 13.33
C LEU A 237 -9.16 -0.21 14.53
N MET A 238 -9.85 0.90 14.28
CA MET A 238 -10.67 1.58 15.29
C MET A 238 -11.84 2.31 14.64
N PHE A 239 -12.86 2.63 15.43
CA PHE A 239 -13.90 3.56 14.98
C PHE A 239 -13.59 4.99 15.45
N ALA A 240 -13.92 5.98 14.64
CA ALA A 240 -13.77 7.39 14.97
C ALA A 240 -15.10 8.12 14.74
N SER A 241 -15.44 9.07 15.60
CA SER A 241 -16.61 9.93 15.39
C SER A 241 -16.36 10.86 14.20
N GLY A 242 -17.29 10.93 13.26
CA GLY A 242 -17.13 11.67 12.01
C GLY A 242 -16.20 10.98 11.01
N THR A 243 -15.82 11.72 9.98
CA THR A 243 -14.91 11.23 8.94
C THR A 243 -13.46 11.50 9.34
N VAL A 244 -12.59 10.51 9.11
CA VAL A 244 -11.14 10.68 9.14
C VAL A 244 -10.62 10.46 7.73
N ASP A 245 -9.92 11.44 7.17
CA ASP A 245 -9.35 11.30 5.83
C ASP A 245 -8.16 10.34 5.83
N THR A 246 -7.93 9.66 4.71
CA THR A 246 -6.68 8.92 4.48
C THR A 246 -5.52 9.89 4.32
N GLY A 247 -4.31 9.44 4.65
CA GLY A 247 -3.14 10.32 4.68
C GLY A 247 -2.99 11.13 5.96
N VAL A 248 -3.97 11.11 6.87
CA VAL A 248 -3.90 11.88 8.13
C VAL A 248 -2.99 11.21 9.15
N VAL A 249 -2.08 11.99 9.74
CA VAL A 249 -1.24 11.58 10.87
C VAL A 249 -2.08 11.60 12.15
N LEU A 250 -2.30 10.42 12.72
CA LEU A 250 -2.90 10.26 14.04
C LEU A 250 -1.88 9.65 14.99
N GLU A 251 -1.48 10.41 16.02
CA GLU A 251 -0.50 9.94 17.00
C GLU A 251 -1.12 9.00 18.04
N ARG A 252 -2.44 9.11 18.25
CA ARG A 252 -3.16 8.39 19.30
C ARG A 252 -4.48 7.83 18.79
N SER A 253 -4.89 6.68 19.31
CA SER A 253 -6.18 6.08 19.01
C SER A 253 -7.32 6.99 19.50
N LEU A 254 -8.37 7.14 18.69
CA LEU A 254 -9.55 7.95 19.02
C LEU A 254 -10.61 7.16 19.82
N SER A 255 -10.57 5.82 19.72
CA SER A 255 -11.43 4.90 20.46
C SER A 255 -10.68 3.60 20.79
N ARG A 256 -11.39 2.61 21.35
CA ARG A 256 -10.84 1.26 21.51
C ARG A 256 -10.56 0.68 20.12
N GLY A 257 -9.33 0.24 19.91
CA GLY A 257 -8.91 -0.37 18.66
C GLY A 257 -8.34 -1.76 18.85
N ILE A 258 -8.23 -2.51 17.76
CA ILE A 258 -7.61 -3.84 17.72
C ILE A 258 -6.42 -3.80 16.77
N LEU A 259 -5.26 -4.26 17.22
CA LEU A 259 -4.14 -4.64 16.37
C LEU A 259 -4.33 -6.11 15.98
N VAL A 260 -4.29 -6.38 14.69
CA VAL A 260 -4.41 -7.73 14.11
C VAL A 260 -3.13 -8.05 13.36
N ASP A 261 -2.50 -9.16 13.73
CA ASP A 261 -1.27 -9.67 13.11
C ASP A 261 -1.60 -10.82 12.12
N LEU A 262 -1.32 -10.58 10.85
CA LEU A 262 -1.44 -11.55 9.76
C LEU A 262 -0.10 -12.21 9.45
N THR A 263 0.94 -12.03 10.27
CA THR A 263 2.22 -12.73 10.09
C THR A 263 1.99 -14.25 10.04
N GLY A 264 2.30 -14.84 8.90
CA GLY A 264 2.21 -16.28 8.65
C GLY A 264 0.92 -16.73 7.98
N VAL A 265 -0.06 -15.84 7.77
CA VAL A 265 -1.37 -16.17 7.20
C VAL A 265 -1.87 -15.09 6.26
N GLU A 266 -2.66 -15.48 5.26
CA GLU A 266 -3.26 -14.54 4.30
C GLU A 266 -4.61 -13.98 4.80
N SER A 267 -5.26 -14.64 5.76
CA SER A 267 -6.56 -14.20 6.24
C SER A 267 -6.77 -14.35 7.75
N ARG A 268 -7.55 -13.40 8.29
CA ARG A 268 -8.08 -13.45 9.65
C ARG A 268 -9.59 -13.20 9.63
N ALA A 269 -10.31 -14.04 10.35
CA ALA A 269 -11.76 -13.98 10.53
C ALA A 269 -12.11 -14.26 12.01
N GLY A 270 -13.40 -14.25 12.34
CA GLY A 270 -13.87 -14.48 13.71
C GLY A 270 -13.67 -13.28 14.64
N ILE A 271 -13.43 -12.10 14.07
CA ILE A 271 -13.39 -10.84 14.79
C ILE A 271 -14.81 -10.28 14.86
N SER A 272 -15.20 -9.73 15.99
CA SER A 272 -16.44 -8.98 16.13
C SER A 272 -16.23 -7.66 16.85
N TYR A 273 -17.09 -6.70 16.56
CA TYR A 273 -17.14 -5.42 17.25
C TYR A 273 -18.52 -5.17 17.83
N ASP A 274 -18.55 -4.71 19.07
CA ASP A 274 -19.73 -4.23 19.76
C ASP A 274 -19.48 -2.81 20.27
N SER A 275 -20.44 -1.90 20.08
CA SER A 275 -20.26 -0.47 20.39
C SER A 275 -20.00 -0.18 21.87
N ASN A 276 -20.40 -1.08 22.78
CA ASN A 276 -20.22 -0.92 24.22
C ASN A 276 -19.00 -1.70 24.74
N ASN A 277 -18.80 -2.91 24.22
CA ASN A 277 -17.78 -3.84 24.70
C ASN A 277 -16.46 -3.73 23.93
N GLY A 278 -16.47 -3.21 22.70
CA GLY A 278 -15.30 -3.07 21.84
C GLY A 278 -15.08 -4.31 20.96
N TRP A 279 -13.81 -4.61 20.70
CA TRP A 279 -13.40 -5.69 19.80
C TRP A 279 -13.28 -7.03 20.56
N SER A 280 -13.67 -8.11 19.88
CA SER A 280 -13.49 -9.49 20.33
C SER A 280 -12.96 -10.35 19.19
N TRP A 281 -12.09 -11.30 19.51
CA TRP A 281 -11.40 -12.13 18.52
C TRP A 281 -11.09 -13.55 19.04
N GLY A 282 -11.78 -13.99 20.10
CA GLY A 282 -11.53 -15.30 20.71
C GLY A 282 -10.26 -15.39 21.58
N GLY A 283 -9.57 -14.27 21.83
CA GLY A 283 -8.42 -14.21 22.74
C GLY A 283 -7.12 -14.81 22.21
N PHE A 284 -7.04 -15.08 20.90
CA PHE A 284 -5.82 -15.56 20.26
C PHE A 284 -4.71 -14.49 20.27
N SER A 285 -3.45 -14.93 20.29
CA SER A 285 -2.27 -14.05 20.39
C SER A 285 -2.04 -13.14 19.18
N TRP A 286 -2.67 -13.41 18.05
CA TRP A 286 -2.57 -12.58 16.85
C TRP A 286 -3.42 -11.31 16.93
N GLY A 287 -4.30 -11.20 17.93
CA GLY A 287 -5.14 -10.02 18.16
C GLY A 287 -4.82 -9.40 19.51
N GLN A 288 -4.76 -8.07 19.57
CA GLN A 288 -4.62 -7.33 20.81
C GLN A 288 -5.45 -6.06 20.79
N GLN A 289 -6.27 -5.85 21.82
CA GLN A 289 -7.03 -4.62 21.99
C GLN A 289 -6.23 -3.56 22.74
N PHE A 290 -6.41 -2.31 22.32
CA PHE A 290 -5.84 -1.13 22.96
C PHE A 290 -6.94 -0.13 23.34
N PRO A 291 -6.79 0.59 24.46
CA PRO A 291 -7.76 1.59 24.86
C PRO A 291 -7.76 2.79 23.90
N ALA A 292 -8.76 3.66 24.05
CA ALA A 292 -8.72 4.99 23.46
C ALA A 292 -7.52 5.78 24.01
N ASN A 293 -7.05 6.77 23.26
CA ASN A 293 -5.93 7.61 23.60
C ASN A 293 -4.62 6.81 23.80
N TYR A 294 -4.45 5.66 23.15
CA TYR A 294 -3.19 4.90 23.16
C TYR A 294 -2.25 5.41 22.06
N ALA A 295 -0.95 5.47 22.30
CA ALA A 295 0.01 5.94 21.31
C ALA A 295 0.14 4.94 20.15
N LEU A 296 -0.07 5.37 18.91
CA LEU A 296 -0.11 4.48 17.75
C LEU A 296 1.28 4.13 17.21
N ALA A 297 2.24 5.06 17.26
CA ALA A 297 3.59 4.84 16.78
C ALA A 297 4.27 3.57 17.35
N PRO A 298 4.31 3.30 18.67
CA PRO A 298 4.95 2.09 19.20
C PRO A 298 4.23 0.79 18.84
N LEU A 299 3.00 0.85 18.30
CA LEU A 299 2.25 -0.33 17.84
C LEU A 299 2.51 -0.64 16.37
N LEU A 300 2.73 0.41 15.57
CA LEU A 300 2.70 0.35 14.11
C LEU A 300 4.05 0.67 13.47
N VAL A 301 5.02 1.14 14.24
CA VAL A 301 6.39 1.40 13.79
C VAL A 301 7.33 0.64 14.72
N ASP A 302 7.75 -0.55 14.31
CA ASP A 302 8.78 -1.31 15.02
C ASP A 302 10.17 -0.75 14.67
N THR A 303 10.84 -0.14 15.63
CA THR A 303 12.21 0.39 15.47
C THR A 303 13.29 -0.56 15.99
N SER A 304 12.91 -1.75 16.47
CA SER A 304 13.84 -2.72 17.04
C SER A 304 14.87 -3.17 16.00
N GLN A 305 16.13 -3.26 16.42
CA GLN A 305 17.21 -3.82 15.60
C GLN A 305 17.18 -5.36 15.54
N SER A 306 16.00 -5.96 15.46
CA SER A 306 15.94 -7.36 15.09
C SER A 306 16.44 -7.49 13.64
N GLU A 307 17.40 -8.39 13.40
CA GLU A 307 18.06 -8.55 12.08
C GLU A 307 17.05 -8.52 10.94
N VAL A 308 17.42 -7.88 9.82
CA VAL A 308 16.73 -8.01 8.55
C VAL A 308 16.92 -9.45 8.06
N ARG A 309 16.23 -10.40 8.71
CA ARG A 309 16.26 -11.81 8.32
C ARG A 309 15.59 -11.93 6.97
N ALA A 310 16.19 -12.72 6.08
CA ALA A 310 15.60 -13.07 4.80
C ALA A 310 14.13 -13.46 5.00
N LEU A 311 13.22 -12.81 4.28
CA LEU A 311 11.85 -13.30 4.15
C LEU A 311 11.97 -14.74 3.62
N PRO A 312 11.49 -15.76 4.34
CA PRO A 312 11.55 -17.11 3.83
C PRO A 312 10.77 -17.15 2.52
N GLY A 313 11.49 -17.37 1.42
CA GLY A 313 10.88 -17.53 0.10
C GLY A 313 9.79 -18.60 0.17
N ARG A 314 8.59 -18.24 -0.28
CA ARG A 314 7.36 -19.06 -0.27
C ARG A 314 7.03 -19.69 1.10
N ARG A 315 6.08 -19.07 1.80
CA ARG A 315 5.31 -19.68 2.90
C ARG A 315 4.31 -20.74 2.40
N LEU A 316 4.79 -21.73 1.64
CA LEU A 316 4.07 -22.98 1.40
C LEU A 316 5.03 -24.15 1.61
N ALA A 317 5.31 -24.44 2.87
CA ALA A 317 5.77 -25.75 3.28
C ALA A 317 5.31 -26.04 4.72
N LEU A 318 4.55 -27.13 4.84
CA LEU A 318 4.13 -27.86 6.04
C LEU A 318 2.98 -27.26 6.88
N ALA A 319 1.76 -27.50 6.40
CA ALA A 319 0.75 -28.11 7.27
C ALA A 319 0.72 -29.62 6.98
N ALA A 320 1.14 -30.42 7.97
CA ALA A 320 0.71 -31.79 8.22
C ALA A 320 0.52 -31.92 9.73
#